data_AF-A0A1B9L2I6-F1
#
_entry.id   AF-A0A1B9L2I6-F1
#
_cell.length_a   1.000
_cell.length_b   1.000
_cell.length_c   1.000
_cell.angle_alpha   90.00
_cell.angle_beta   90.00
_cell.angle_gamma   90.00
#
_symmetry.space_group_name_H-M   'P 1'
#
loop_
_entity.id
_entity.type
_entity.pdbx_description
1 polymer ?
#
loop_
_entity_poly.entity_id
_entity_poly.type
_entity_poly.pdbx_seq_one_letter_code
_entity_poly.pdbx_strand_id
1 'polypeptide(L)'
;MNLQKIKDRVLSLPTIMGISEEILIIKELMIIKTDDLIQNKDIFRFILDSLELSHTDSGFMELTKENENIFIDFYHWLNRINDQLNMNININIIDSFSLSVEDVNKLMSPYK
;
A
#
# COMPACT_ATOMS: atom_id res chain seq x y z
N MET A 1 -5.71 8.31 -14.86
CA MET A 1 -4.50 8.45 -14.02
C MET A 1 -3.37 7.67 -14.68
N ASN A 2 -2.11 8.08 -14.59
CA ASN A 2 -0.96 7.31 -15.10
C ASN A 2 0.00 7.10 -13.93
N LEU A 3 0.60 5.93 -13.85
CA LEU A 3 1.61 5.53 -12.86
C LEU A 3 2.73 6.57 -12.68
N GLN A 4 3.16 7.23 -13.76
CA GLN A 4 4.18 8.29 -13.68
C GLN A 4 3.73 9.47 -12.80
N LYS A 5 2.45 9.87 -12.88
CA LYS A 5 1.92 10.96 -12.04
C LYS A 5 1.89 10.57 -10.57
N ILE A 6 1.59 9.31 -10.28
CA ILE A 6 1.61 8.77 -8.91
C ILE A 6 3.04 8.82 -8.38
N LYS A 7 4.02 8.36 -9.18
CA LYS A 7 5.44 8.45 -8.82
C LYS A 7 5.89 9.89 -8.57
N ASP A 8 5.53 10.82 -9.44
CA ASP A 8 5.91 12.23 -9.27
C ASP A 8 5.32 12.81 -7.98
N ARG A 9 4.09 12.40 -7.61
CA ARG A 9 3.48 12.76 -6.33
C ARG A 9 4.26 12.17 -5.16
N VAL A 10 4.56 10.86 -5.18
CA VAL A 10 5.36 10.20 -4.15
C VAL A 10 6.70 10.93 -3.94
N LEU A 11 7.38 11.30 -5.03
CA LEU A 11 8.64 12.05 -4.97
C LEU A 11 8.51 13.48 -4.42
N SER A 12 7.31 14.06 -4.44
CA SER A 12 7.04 15.39 -3.88
C SER A 12 6.66 15.36 -2.40
N LEU A 13 6.37 14.18 -1.86
CA LEU A 13 6.00 13.99 -0.45
C LEU A 13 7.24 13.71 0.41
N PRO A 14 7.14 13.87 1.74
CA PRO A 14 8.17 13.37 2.65
C PRO A 14 8.39 11.87 2.47
N THR A 15 9.59 11.39 2.82
CA THR A 15 9.94 9.96 2.73
C THR A 15 8.97 9.07 3.51
N ILE A 16 8.55 9.52 4.70
CA ILE A 16 7.46 8.91 5.46
C ILE A 16 6.21 9.74 5.21
N MET A 17 5.26 9.16 4.47
CA MET A 17 3.99 9.76 4.13
C MET A 17 3.03 9.67 5.32
N GLY A 18 2.14 10.64 5.47
CA GLY A 18 1.01 10.50 6.39
C GLY A 18 -0.08 9.58 5.81
N ILE A 19 -0.88 8.96 6.67
CA ILE A 19 -1.90 7.97 6.27
C ILE A 19 -2.91 8.51 5.24
N SER A 20 -3.20 9.81 5.26
CA SER A 20 -4.11 10.44 4.29
C SER A 20 -3.56 10.39 2.87
N GLU A 21 -2.25 10.56 2.71
CA GLU A 21 -1.59 10.48 1.40
C GLU A 21 -1.43 9.03 0.95
N GLU A 22 -1.11 8.11 1.85
CA GLU A 22 -1.09 6.67 1.56
C GLU A 22 -2.44 6.20 0.99
N ILE A 23 -3.53 6.52 1.68
CA ILE A 23 -4.89 6.17 1.26
C ILE A 23 -5.19 6.68 -0.14
N LEU A 24 -4.79 7.92 -0.44
CA LEU A 24 -5.06 8.51 -1.73
C LEU A 24 -4.23 7.84 -2.82
N ILE A 25 -2.94 7.60 -2.58
CA ILE A 25 -2.06 6.91 -3.52
C ILE A 25 -2.57 5.49 -3.80
N ILE A 26 -2.97 4.76 -2.76
CA ILE A 26 -3.56 3.41 -2.88
C ILE A 26 -4.79 3.44 -3.79
N LYS A 27 -5.73 4.37 -3.55
CA LYS A 27 -6.94 4.50 -4.38
C LYS A 27 -6.61 4.80 -5.83
N GLU A 28 -5.64 5.68 -6.08
CA GLU A 28 -5.18 6.00 -7.44
C GLU A 28 -4.47 4.82 -8.11
N LEU A 29 -3.73 4.02 -7.34
CA LEU A 29 -2.99 2.87 -7.84
C LEU A 29 -3.91 1.72 -8.24
N MET A 30 -4.94 1.45 -7.43
CA MET A 30 -5.90 0.35 -7.66
C MET A 30 -6.76 0.54 -8.92
N ILE A 31 -6.85 1.76 -9.45
CA ILE A 31 -7.60 2.06 -10.69
C ILE A 31 -6.70 2.10 -11.95
N ILE A 32 -5.39 1.89 -11.81
CA ILE A 32 -4.48 1.81 -12.96
C ILE A 32 -4.74 0.51 -13.74
N LYS A 33 -4.68 0.59 -15.07
CA LYS A 33 -4.83 -0.58 -15.93
C LYS A 33 -3.69 -1.55 -15.72
N THR A 34 -3.99 -2.84 -15.72
CA THR A 34 -3.00 -3.91 -15.56
C THR A 34 -1.88 -3.84 -16.60
N ASP A 35 -2.21 -3.48 -17.84
CA ASP A 35 -1.22 -3.31 -18.91
C ASP A 35 -0.20 -2.21 -18.58
N ASP A 36 -0.66 -1.10 -18.01
CA ASP A 36 0.21 0.00 -17.58
C ASP A 36 1.11 -0.43 -16.41
N LEU A 37 0.61 -1.25 -15.50
CA LEU A 37 1.40 -1.82 -14.39
C LEU A 37 2.51 -2.74 -14.91
N ILE A 38 2.20 -3.61 -15.88
CA ILE A 38 3.15 -4.55 -16.47
C ILE A 38 4.23 -3.81 -17.27
N GLN A 39 3.86 -2.79 -18.03
CA GLN A 39 4.81 -2.01 -18.82
C GLN A 39 5.75 -1.17 -17.93
N ASN A 40 5.32 -0.82 -16.72
CA ASN A 40 6.02 0.10 -15.83
C ASN A 40 6.31 -0.53 -14.45
N LYS A 41 6.72 -1.81 -14.42
CA LYS A 41 6.96 -2.58 -13.18
C LYS A 41 7.90 -1.88 -12.20
N ASP A 42 8.96 -1.25 -12.68
CA ASP A 42 9.92 -0.56 -11.80
C ASP A 42 9.31 0.66 -11.10
N ILE A 43 8.47 1.42 -11.81
CA ILE A 43 7.73 2.55 -11.24
C ILE A 43 6.71 2.04 -10.23
N PHE A 44 6.02 0.96 -10.56
CA PHE A 44 5.03 0.35 -9.68
C PHE A 44 5.70 -0.12 -8.38
N ARG A 45 6.82 -0.83 -8.49
CA ARG A 45 7.61 -1.29 -7.35
C ARG A 45 8.09 -0.14 -6.49
N PHE A 46 8.61 0.93 -7.10
CA PHE A 46 9.03 2.13 -6.36
C PHE A 46 7.89 2.73 -5.52
N ILE A 47 6.68 2.79 -6.06
CA ILE A 47 5.50 3.28 -5.33
C ILE A 47 5.17 2.35 -4.17
N LEU A 48 5.21 1.03 -4.38
CA LEU A 48 4.97 0.05 -3.32
C LEU A 48 6.00 0.14 -2.20
N ASP A 49 7.28 0.23 -2.54
CA ASP A 49 8.36 0.33 -1.55
C ASP A 49 8.19 1.61 -0.70
N SER A 50 7.74 2.71 -1.31
CA SER A 50 7.48 3.96 -0.59
C SER A 50 6.26 3.85 0.34
N LEU A 51 5.19 3.21 -0.13
CA LEU A 51 4.00 2.94 0.68
C LEU A 51 4.32 2.03 1.86
N GLU A 52 5.04 0.92 1.62
CA GLU A 52 5.41 -0.03 2.68
C GLU A 52 6.27 0.63 3.75
N LEU A 53 7.25 1.45 3.35
CA LEU A 53 8.08 2.19 4.28
C LEU A 53 7.24 3.12 5.17
N SER A 54 6.30 3.87 4.59
CA SER A 54 5.45 4.79 5.36
C SER A 54 4.48 4.03 6.27
N HIS A 55 3.90 2.96 5.74
CA HIS A 55 2.89 2.17 6.42
C HIS A 55 3.47 1.43 7.63
N THR A 56 4.68 0.88 7.49
CA THR A 56 5.36 0.15 8.56
C THR A 56 6.00 1.06 9.60
N ASP A 57 6.36 2.29 9.24
CA ASP A 57 6.92 3.28 10.18
C ASP A 57 5.86 3.85 11.12
N SER A 58 4.78 4.42 10.56
CA SER A 58 3.71 5.04 11.36
C SER A 58 2.30 4.74 10.87
N GLY A 59 2.09 4.44 9.58
CA GLY A 59 0.77 4.32 8.99
C GLY A 59 -0.12 3.26 9.66
N PHE A 60 0.43 2.11 10.06
CA PHE A 60 -0.34 1.06 10.74
C PHE A 60 -0.87 1.49 12.12
N MET A 61 -0.20 2.43 12.80
CA MET A 61 -0.65 2.96 14.09
C MET A 61 -1.83 3.95 13.94
N GLU A 62 -1.96 4.54 12.76
CA GLU A 62 -3.01 5.50 12.41
C GLU A 62 -4.26 4.82 11.80
N LEU A 63 -4.28 3.49 11.75
CA LEU A 63 -5.44 2.73 11.28
C LEU A 63 -6.67 2.97 12.17
N THR A 64 -7.80 3.18 11.52
CA THR A 64 -9.11 3.37 12.15
C THR A 64 -10.14 2.48 11.47
N LYS A 65 -11.27 2.25 12.12
CA LYS A 65 -12.39 1.49 11.54
C LYS A 65 -12.96 2.14 10.27
N GLU A 66 -12.71 3.43 10.06
CA GLU A 66 -13.15 4.15 8.86
C GLU A 66 -12.23 3.92 7.67
N ASN A 67 -10.93 3.67 7.91
CA ASN A 67 -9.93 3.55 6.84
C ASN A 67 -9.37 2.14 6.63
N GLU A 68 -9.51 1.22 7.60
CA GLU A 68 -8.89 -0.12 7.54
C GLU A 68 -9.29 -0.90 6.28
N ASN A 69 -10.54 -0.77 5.84
CA ASN A 69 -11.04 -1.46 4.65
C ASN A 69 -10.24 -1.11 3.39
N ILE A 70 -9.71 0.10 3.27
CA ILE A 70 -8.93 0.53 2.10
C ILE A 70 -7.62 -0.26 2.02
N PHE A 71 -6.97 -0.48 3.16
CA PHE A 71 -5.71 -1.24 3.24
C PHE A 71 -5.95 -2.74 3.03
N ILE A 72 -7.04 -3.29 3.58
CA ILE A 72 -7.43 -4.68 3.34
C ILE A 72 -7.81 -4.92 1.87
N ASP A 73 -8.58 -4.02 1.26
CA ASP A 73 -8.90 -4.09 -0.17
C ASP A 73 -7.62 -4.00 -1.03
N PHE A 74 -6.68 -3.15 -0.62
CA PHE A 74 -5.38 -3.03 -1.28
C PHE A 74 -4.54 -4.30 -1.16
N TYR A 75 -4.47 -4.90 0.04
CA TYR A 75 -3.83 -6.19 0.28
C TYR A 75 -4.38 -7.28 -0.64
N HIS A 76 -5.70 -7.40 -0.74
CA HIS A 76 -6.34 -8.38 -1.62
C HIS A 76 -6.08 -8.07 -3.10
N TRP A 77 -6.11 -6.79 -3.48
CA TRP A 77 -5.79 -6.35 -4.84
C TRP A 77 -4.33 -6.70 -5.21
N LEU A 78 -3.37 -6.44 -4.32
CA LEU A 78 -1.95 -6.75 -4.51
C LEU A 78 -1.73 -8.26 -4.73
N ASN A 79 -2.31 -9.10 -3.87
CA ASN A 79 -2.25 -10.56 -4.04
C ASN A 79 -2.77 -10.99 -5.41
N ARG A 80 -3.96 -10.49 -5.79
CA ARG A 80 -4.58 -10.84 -7.06
C ARG A 80 -3.71 -10.44 -8.25
N ILE A 81 -3.17 -9.22 -8.28
CA ILE A 81 -2.35 -8.78 -9.42
C ILE A 81 -0.97 -9.45 -9.42
N ASN A 82 -0.42 -9.79 -8.25
CA ASN A 82 0.85 -10.48 -8.16
C ASN A 82 0.75 -11.87 -8.81
N ASP A 83 -0.32 -12.60 -8.47
CA ASP A 83 -0.60 -13.93 -9.00
C ASP A 83 -0.97 -13.89 -10.49
N GLN A 84 -1.89 -12.98 -10.87
CA GLN A 84 -2.39 -12.92 -12.25
C GLN A 84 -1.34 -12.43 -13.26
N LEU A 85 -0.49 -11.49 -12.87
CA LEU A 85 0.43 -10.80 -13.79
C LEU A 85 1.89 -11.20 -13.57
N ASN A 86 2.16 -12.13 -12.65
CA ASN A 86 3.49 -12.57 -12.23
C ASN A 86 4.41 -11.36 -11.96
N MET A 87 3.95 -10.47 -11.08
CA MET A 87 4.65 -9.21 -10.77
C MET A 87 5.91 -9.43 -9.92
N ASN A 88 6.02 -10.60 -9.26
CA ASN A 88 7.11 -10.93 -8.34
C ASN A 88 7.30 -9.87 -7.25
N ILE A 89 6.18 -9.37 -6.72
CA ILE A 89 6.14 -8.47 -5.57
C ILE A 89 6.60 -9.27 -4.36
N ASN A 90 7.43 -8.66 -3.51
CA ASN A 90 7.86 -9.28 -2.27
C ASN A 90 6.63 -9.50 -1.37
N ILE A 91 6.43 -10.73 -0.89
CA ILE A 91 5.30 -11.07 -0.04
C ILE A 91 5.26 -10.22 1.24
N ASN A 92 6.42 -9.83 1.78
CA ASN A 92 6.48 -8.98 2.97
C ASN A 92 5.85 -7.58 2.73
N ILE A 93 5.97 -7.05 1.50
CA ILE A 93 5.33 -5.79 1.11
C ILE A 93 3.82 -5.96 1.02
N ILE A 94 3.35 -7.13 0.60
CA ILE A 94 1.91 -7.38 0.53
C ILE A 94 1.38 -7.50 1.96
N ASP A 95 2.02 -8.32 2.79
CA ASP A 95 1.60 -8.62 4.16
C ASP A 95 1.63 -7.39 5.08
N SER A 96 2.45 -6.37 4.80
CA SER A 96 2.47 -5.13 5.59
C SER A 96 1.12 -4.43 5.63
N PHE A 97 0.27 -4.59 4.60
CA PHE A 97 -1.06 -3.98 4.52
C PHE A 97 -2.19 -4.89 5.00
N SER A 98 -1.88 -6.08 5.53
CA SER A 98 -2.88 -7.09 5.94
C SER A 98 -3.51 -6.82 7.32
N LEU A 99 -2.96 -5.88 8.09
CA LEU A 99 -3.36 -5.66 9.47
C LEU A 99 -4.70 -4.92 9.57
N SER A 100 -5.61 -5.45 10.38
CA SER A 100 -6.80 -4.71 10.81
C SER A 100 -6.51 -3.89 12.07
N VAL A 101 -7.42 -2.97 12.42
CA VAL A 101 -7.36 -2.25 13.70
C VAL A 101 -7.36 -3.21 14.89
N GLU A 102 -8.05 -4.34 14.79
CA GLU A 102 -8.05 -5.35 15.86
C GLU A 102 -6.69 -6.02 16.02
N ASP A 103 -6.00 -6.28 14.92
CA ASP A 103 -4.67 -6.89 14.96
C ASP A 103 -3.64 -5.91 15.52
N VAL A 104 -3.69 -4.64 15.09
CA VAL A 104 -2.86 -3.59 15.68
C VAL A 104 -3.11 -3.45 17.19
N ASN A 105 -4.37 -3.46 17.62
CA ASN A 105 -4.70 -3.40 19.05
C ASN A 105 -4.16 -4.60 19.83
N LYS A 106 -4.21 -5.82 19.26
CA LYS A 106 -3.62 -7.01 19.90
C LYS A 106 -2.09 -6.90 20.00
N LEU A 107 -1.44 -6.36 18.98
CA LEU A 107 0.01 -6.13 18.99
C LEU A 107 0.42 -5.09 20.04
N MET A 108 -0.36 -4.02 20.19
CA MET A 108 -0.11 -2.93 21.14
C MET A 108 -0.51 -3.26 22.57
N SER A 109 -1.40 -4.23 22.78
CA SER A 109 -1.81 -4.71 24.11
C SER A 109 -1.61 -6.23 24.23
N PRO A 110 -0.36 -6.70 24.28
CA PRO A 110 -0.04 -8.13 24.32
C PRO A 110 -0.46 -8.82 25.63
N TYR A 111 -0.94 -8.07 26.62
CA TYR A 111 -1.42 -8.58 27.91
C TYR A 111 -2.86 -8.11 28.16
N LYS A 112 -3.83 -8.92 27.74
CA LYS A 112 -5.16 -8.97 28.35
C LYS A 112 -5.28 -10.25 29.18
#